data_AF-A0A8T0HBK6-F1
#
_entry.id   AF-A0A8T0HBK6-F1
#
_cell.length_a   1.000
_cell.length_b   1.000
_cell.length_c   1.000
_cell.angle_alpha   90.00
_cell.angle_beta   90.00
_cell.angle_gamma   90.00
#
_symmetry.space_group_name_H-M   'P 1'
#
loop_
_entity.id
_entity.type
_entity.pdbx_description
1 polymer ?
#
loop_
_entity_poly.entity_id
_entity_poly.type
_entity_poly.pdbx_seq_one_letter_code
_entity_poly.pdbx_strand_id
1 'polypeptide(L)'
;MTMNVDEEIERLKTEIGRLGTKNDDGSVAVKFGTLFNDERCANIFEALVGTLRAAKKRKIVTFDSGMLFQGVHDNVDVVLVKP
;
A
#
# COMPACT_ATOMS: atom_id res chain seq x y z
N MET A 1 21.76 -2.75 -10.05
CA MET A 1 20.55 -3.59 -10.00
C MET A 1 19.38 -2.62 -9.89
N THR A 2 18.62 -2.44 -10.97
CA THR A 2 17.48 -1.54 -10.99
C THR A 2 16.36 -2.17 -10.17
N MET A 3 15.99 -1.57 -9.03
CA MET A 3 14.75 -1.95 -8.35
C MET A 3 13.60 -1.76 -9.33
N ASN A 4 12.96 -2.86 -9.73
CA ASN A 4 11.81 -2.80 -10.61
C ASN A 4 10.60 -2.39 -9.78
N VAL A 5 10.11 -1.17 -10.00
CA VAL A 5 8.89 -0.64 -9.37
C VAL A 5 7.71 -1.61 -9.51
N ASP A 6 7.66 -2.38 -10.61
CA ASP A 6 6.68 -3.44 -10.84
C ASP A 6 6.74 -4.56 -9.79
N GLU A 7 7.94 -5.05 -9.43
CA GLU A 7 8.09 -6.08 -8.40
C GLU A 7 7.69 -5.55 -7.02
N GLU A 8 8.05 -4.30 -6.70
CA GLU A 8 7.61 -3.67 -5.45
C GLU A 8 6.09 -3.55 -5.38
N ILE A 9 5.43 -3.20 -6.48
CA ILE A 9 3.97 -3.14 -6.53
C ILE A 9 3.34 -4.51 -6.31
N GLU A 10 3.87 -5.58 -6.89
CA GLU A 10 3.38 -6.95 -6.66
C GLU A 10 3.54 -7.38 -5.19
N ARG A 11 4.67 -7.03 -4.56
CA ARG A 11 4.88 -7.23 -3.12
C ARG A 11 3.88 -6.43 -2.30
N LEU A 12 3.61 -5.18 -2.69
CA LEU A 12 2.64 -4.31 -2.01
C LEU A 12 1.23 -4.92 -2.05
N LYS A 13 0.80 -5.46 -3.21
CA LYS A 13 -0.49 -6.16 -3.31
C LYS A 13 -0.57 -7.34 -2.33
N THR A 14 0.53 -8.09 -2.21
CA THR A 14 0.61 -9.25 -1.32
C THR A 14 0.50 -8.83 0.15
N GLU A 15 1.23 -7.79 0.57
CA GLU A 15 1.18 -7.31 1.95
C GLU A 15 -0.16 -6.63 2.28
N ILE A 16 -0.77 -5.89 1.34
CA ILE A 16 -2.14 -5.37 1.50
C ILE A 16 -3.13 -6.53 1.64
N GLY A 17 -2.99 -7.60 0.86
CA GLY A 17 -3.82 -8.80 0.98
C GLY A 17 -3.67 -9.51 2.33
N ARG A 18 -2.46 -9.50 2.89
CA ARG A 18 -2.10 -10.16 4.16
C ARG A 18 -2.54 -9.38 5.40
N LEU A 19 -2.33 -8.06 5.39
CA LEU A 19 -2.59 -7.17 6.52
C LEU A 19 -3.97 -6.52 6.44
N GLY A 20 -4.50 -6.38 5.23
CA GLY A 20 -5.79 -5.77 4.96
C GLY A 20 -6.97 -6.70 5.15
N THR A 21 -8.13 -6.10 5.21
CA THR A 21 -9.42 -6.78 5.27
C THR A 21 -10.08 -6.74 3.90
N LYS A 22 -10.60 -7.89 3.46
CA LYS A 22 -11.39 -7.97 2.23
C LYS A 22 -12.78 -7.39 2.49
N ASN A 23 -13.17 -6.42 1.68
CA ASN A 23 -14.49 -5.82 1.72
C ASN A 23 -15.50 -6.67 0.93
N ASP A 24 -16.80 -6.42 1.12
CA ASP A 24 -17.88 -7.14 0.41
C ASP A 24 -17.82 -6.96 -1.12
N ASP A 25 -17.33 -5.80 -1.59
CA ASP A 25 -17.07 -5.52 -3.01
C ASP A 25 -15.85 -6.33 -3.57
N GLY A 26 -15.13 -7.01 -2.67
CA GLY A 26 -13.93 -7.80 -2.94
C GLY A 26 -12.66 -6.98 -3.15
N SER A 27 -12.70 -5.66 -2.99
CA SER A 27 -11.51 -4.85 -2.73
C SER A 27 -10.88 -5.21 -1.39
N VAL A 28 -9.59 -4.93 -1.21
CA VAL A 28 -8.90 -5.15 0.07
C VAL A 28 -8.47 -3.81 0.63
N ALA A 29 -8.90 -3.47 1.83
CA ALA A 29 -8.51 -2.22 2.50
C ALA A 29 -7.57 -2.51 3.68
N VAL A 30 -6.51 -1.73 3.78
CA VAL A 30 -5.58 -1.78 4.93
C VAL A 30 -5.25 -0.36 5.36
N LYS A 31 -5.06 -0.15 6.66
CA LYS A 31 -4.66 1.17 7.17
C LYS A 31 -3.20 1.47 6.81
N PHE A 32 -2.93 2.70 6.40
CA PHE A 32 -1.58 3.15 6.09
C PHE A 32 -0.65 2.97 7.29
N GLY A 33 -1.11 3.29 8.49
CA GLY A 33 -0.34 3.08 9.71
C GLY A 33 -0.02 1.61 9.95
N THR A 34 -0.90 0.69 9.58
CA THR A 34 -0.64 -0.76 9.68
C THR A 34 0.44 -1.21 8.69
N LEU A 35 0.37 -0.76 7.43
CA LEU A 35 1.43 -1.05 6.44
C LEU A 35 2.76 -0.43 6.85
N PHE A 36 2.75 0.79 7.38
CA PHE A 36 3.97 1.51 7.73
C PHE A 36 4.62 0.97 9.01
N ASN A 37 3.83 0.61 10.01
CA ASN A 37 4.32 0.04 11.27
C ASN A 37 4.61 -1.48 11.16
N ASP A 38 4.29 -2.12 10.03
CA ASP A 38 4.63 -3.53 9.81
C ASP A 38 6.14 -3.69 9.53
N GLU A 39 6.81 -4.48 10.36
CA GLU A 39 8.25 -4.73 10.25
C GLU A 39 8.66 -5.32 8.89
N ARG A 40 7.79 -6.15 8.29
CA ARG A 40 8.11 -6.76 6.99
C ARG A 40 8.07 -5.71 5.89
N CYS A 41 7.04 -4.86 5.88
CA CYS A 41 6.94 -3.75 4.95
C CYS A 41 8.13 -2.80 5.10
N ALA A 42 8.51 -2.43 6.33
CA ALA A 42 9.69 -1.59 6.58
C ALA A 42 11.01 -2.22 6.11
N ASN A 43 11.12 -3.56 6.14
CA ASN A 43 12.32 -4.27 5.70
C ASN A 43 12.38 -4.52 4.19
N ILE A 44 11.24 -4.68 3.50
CA ILE A 44 11.20 -5.00 2.06
C ILE A 44 11.00 -3.78 1.18
N PHE A 45 10.42 -2.69 1.70
CA PHE A 45 10.21 -1.45 0.97
C PHE A 45 11.21 -0.40 1.45
N GLU A 46 12.11 0.02 0.56
CA GLU A 46 13.00 1.16 0.82
C GLU A 46 12.20 2.45 0.99
N ALA A 47 11.12 2.61 0.21
CA ALA A 47 10.23 3.77 0.28
C ALA A 47 8.77 3.37 0.03
N LEU A 48 8.09 2.86 1.08
CA LEU A 48 6.66 2.46 1.01
C LEU A 48 5.76 3.54 0.39
N VAL A 49 5.95 4.81 0.77
CA VAL A 49 5.18 5.94 0.23
C VAL A 49 5.42 6.13 -1.27
N GLY A 50 6.64 5.90 -1.75
CA GLY A 50 6.99 5.95 -3.17
C GLY A 50 6.28 4.86 -3.96
N THR A 51 6.31 3.63 -3.44
CA THR A 51 5.66 2.45 -4.03
C THR A 51 4.13 2.62 -4.04
N LEU A 52 3.53 3.13 -2.96
CA LEU A 52 2.11 3.48 -2.90
C LEU A 52 1.73 4.55 -3.94
N ARG A 53 2.58 5.58 -4.13
CA ARG A 53 2.36 6.61 -5.15
C ARG A 53 2.41 6.03 -6.56
N ALA A 54 3.37 5.15 -6.84
CA ALA A 54 3.49 4.47 -8.12
C ALA A 54 2.28 3.58 -8.40
N ALA A 55 1.86 2.78 -7.40
CA ALA A 55 0.67 1.95 -7.48
C ALA A 55 -0.61 2.78 -7.69
N LYS A 56 -0.76 3.92 -6.99
CA LYS A 56 -1.89 4.84 -7.17
C LYS A 56 -1.93 5.45 -8.57
N LYS A 57 -0.79 5.88 -9.10
CA LYS A 57 -0.69 6.40 -10.48
C LYS A 57 -1.09 5.36 -11.53
N ARG A 58 -0.85 4.08 -11.25
CA ARG A 58 -1.26 2.94 -12.09
C ARG A 58 -2.68 2.44 -11.79
N LYS A 59 -3.43 3.11 -10.90
CA LYS A 59 -4.79 2.74 -10.47
C LYS A 59 -4.91 1.36 -9.82
N ILE A 60 -3.82 0.87 -9.23
CA ILE A 60 -3.77 -0.41 -8.51
C ILE A 60 -4.24 -0.24 -7.06
N VAL A 61 -3.92 0.90 -6.44
CA VAL A 61 -4.42 1.26 -5.11
C VAL A 61 -5.08 2.62 -5.16
N THR A 62 -5.99 2.86 -4.22
CA THR A 62 -6.60 4.15 -3.97
C THR A 62 -6.59 4.45 -2.47
N PHE A 63 -6.49 5.73 -2.13
CA PHE A 63 -6.52 6.22 -0.76
C PHE A 63 -6.92 7.69 -0.78
N ASP A 64 -7.67 8.11 0.25
CA ASP A 64 -8.29 9.42 0.34
C ASP A 64 -7.34 10.50 0.87
N SER A 65 -6.17 10.62 0.23
CA SER A 65 -5.22 11.70 0.47
C SER A 65 -4.28 11.90 -0.73
N GLY A 66 -3.78 13.13 -0.90
CA GLY A 66 -2.76 13.47 -1.90
C GLY A 66 -1.34 13.06 -1.48
N MET A 67 -1.08 13.00 -0.17
CA MET A 67 0.21 12.63 0.43
C MET A 67 -0.02 11.85 1.73
N LEU A 68 0.88 10.90 2.03
CA LEU A 68 0.83 10.11 3.26
C LEU A 68 2.01 10.48 4.14
N PHE A 69 1.71 10.86 5.37
CA PHE A 69 2.70 11.19 6.41
C PHE A 69 2.42 10.28 7.60
N GLN A 70 3.47 9.64 8.10
CA GLN A 70 3.42 8.82 9.32
C GLN A 70 2.87 9.65 10.49
N GLY A 71 2.03 9.04 11.32
CA GLY A 71 1.37 9.65 12.47
C GLY A 71 0.13 10.48 12.11
N VAL A 72 0.11 11.14 10.96
CA VAL A 72 -1.04 11.94 10.50
C VAL A 72 -2.04 11.08 9.74
N HIS A 73 -1.54 10.23 8.84
CA HIS A 73 -2.37 9.46 7.92
C HIS A 73 -2.49 8.00 8.32
N ASP A 74 -2.12 7.64 9.56
CA ASP A 74 -2.09 6.25 10.00
C ASP A 74 -3.46 5.57 9.90
N ASN A 75 -4.53 6.34 10.03
CA ASN A 75 -5.91 5.85 9.94
C ASN A 75 -6.49 5.82 8.51
N VAL A 76 -5.75 6.34 7.51
CA VAL A 76 -6.19 6.35 6.11
C VAL A 76 -6.22 4.93 5.57
N ASP A 77 -7.34 4.57 4.95
CA ASP A 77 -7.48 3.27 4.30
C ASP A 77 -6.84 3.32 2.89
N VAL A 78 -5.85 2.44 2.70
CA VAL A 78 -5.26 2.09 1.42
C VAL A 78 -6.05 0.91 0.87
N VAL A 79 -6.79 1.17 -0.19
CA VAL A 79 -7.67 0.19 -0.83
C VAL A 79 -7.00 -0.33 -2.10
N LEU A 80 -6.81 -1.64 -2.18
CA LEU A 80 -6.42 -2.33 -3.39
C LEU A 80 -7.62 -2.36 -4.35
N VAL A 81 -7.46 -1.65 -5.47
CA VAL A 81 -8.40 -1.66 -6.58
C VAL A 81 -8.15 -2.96 -7.35
N LYS A 82 -9.21 -3.77 -7.52
CA LYS A 82 -9.11 -5.00 -8.31
C LYS A 82 -8.60 -4.69 -9.73
N PRO A 83 -7.76 -5.56 -10.32
CA PRO A 83 -7.48 -5.50 -11.75
C PRO A 83 -8.72 -5.79 -12.60
#